data_AF-A0A847XR85-F1
#
_entry.id   AF-A0A847XR85-F1
#
_cell.length_a   1.000
_cell.length_b   1.000
_cell.length_c   1.000
_cell.angle_alpha   90.00
_cell.angle_beta   90.00
_cell.angle_gamma   90.00
#
_symmetry.space_group_name_H-M   'P 1'
#
loop_
_entity.id
_entity.type
_entity.pdbx_description
1 polymer ?
#
loop_
_entity_poly.entity_id
_entity_poly.type
_entity_poly.pdbx_seq_one_letter_code
_entity_poly.pdbx_strand_id
1 'polypeptide(L)'
;MKKNKRLGRGQGSGRGGTSTRGHKGAKQRSGYKKMIGFEGGQMPLQRRVPKYGFKNINRKEYKGINLEVLQNLAEKKNLEKIDLDVMISAGLVSKNTLVKILGKGTLDRKLEVYAHAFSKSAVAAIEAKNGAVVKI
;
A
#
# COMPACT_ATOMS: atom_id res chain seq x y z
N MET A 1 -27.87 -2.81 12.59
CA MET A 1 -28.09 -4.04 11.78
C MET A 1 -28.90 -3.69 10.54
N LYS A 2 -28.34 -3.83 9.32
CA LYS A 2 -29.05 -3.49 8.08
C LYS A 2 -29.96 -4.67 7.70
N LYS A 3 -31.28 -4.46 7.61
CA LYS A 3 -32.22 -5.51 7.20
C LYS A 3 -31.88 -5.96 5.77
N ASN A 4 -31.64 -7.25 5.57
CA ASN A 4 -31.35 -7.82 4.25
C ASN A 4 -32.60 -7.81 3.38
N LYS A 5 -32.46 -7.36 2.14
CA LYS A 5 -33.54 -7.36 1.16
C LYS A 5 -33.72 -8.77 0.62
N ARG A 6 -34.93 -9.34 0.74
CA ARG A 6 -35.30 -10.66 0.20
C ARG A 6 -35.78 -10.49 -1.25
N LEU A 7 -35.18 -11.22 -2.19
CA LEU A 7 -35.57 -11.20 -3.61
C LEU A 7 -36.77 -12.13 -3.88
N GLY A 8 -37.58 -11.82 -4.90
CA GLY A 8 -38.71 -12.67 -5.29
C GLY A 8 -39.83 -12.70 -4.24
N ARG A 9 -40.21 -11.55 -3.67
CA ARG A 9 -41.28 -11.41 -2.67
C ARG A 9 -42.37 -10.44 -3.15
N GLY A 10 -43.01 -10.77 -4.27
CA GLY A 10 -44.14 -10.01 -4.85
C GLY A 10 -43.73 -8.76 -5.64
N GLN A 11 -44.65 -8.28 -6.50
CA GLN A 11 -44.39 -7.13 -7.39
C GLN A 11 -44.23 -5.81 -6.63
N GLY A 12 -44.97 -5.61 -5.52
CA GLY A 12 -44.86 -4.42 -4.67
C GLY A 12 -43.47 -4.22 -4.05
N SER A 13 -42.61 -5.24 -4.03
CA SER A 13 -41.21 -5.13 -3.59
C SER A 13 -40.26 -4.53 -4.65
N GLY A 14 -40.74 -4.30 -5.89
CA GLY A 14 -39.95 -3.87 -7.04
C GLY A 14 -38.92 -4.90 -7.54
N ARG A 15 -38.92 -6.10 -6.95
CA ARG A 15 -37.96 -7.20 -7.20
C ARG A 15 -38.69 -8.55 -7.29
N GLY A 16 -39.99 -8.51 -7.54
CA GLY A 16 -40.82 -9.67 -7.88
C GLY A 16 -40.54 -10.17 -9.30
N GLY A 17 -41.22 -11.24 -9.71
CA GLY A 17 -41.05 -11.84 -11.04
C GLY A 17 -39.62 -12.36 -11.25
N THR A 18 -38.86 -11.71 -12.13
CA THR A 18 -37.51 -12.15 -12.54
C THR A 18 -36.41 -11.91 -11.51
N SER A 19 -36.75 -11.43 -10.31
CA SER A 19 -35.83 -11.31 -9.17
C SER A 19 -34.51 -10.62 -9.55
N THR A 20 -34.63 -9.47 -10.23
CA THR A 20 -33.53 -8.61 -10.72
C THR A 20 -32.58 -9.26 -11.74
N ARG A 21 -32.92 -10.41 -12.33
CA ARG A 21 -32.08 -11.09 -13.33
C ARG A 21 -32.50 -10.84 -14.78
N GLY A 22 -33.67 -10.23 -15.00
CA GLY A 22 -34.23 -10.04 -16.34
C GLY A 22 -34.78 -11.33 -16.94
N HIS A 23 -35.00 -11.37 -18.25
CA HIS A 23 -35.61 -12.50 -18.95
C HIS A 23 -34.61 -13.61 -19.28
N LYS A 24 -34.91 -14.48 -20.26
CA LYS A 24 -34.15 -15.70 -20.57
C LYS A 24 -32.69 -15.39 -20.98
N GLY A 25 -31.77 -16.28 -20.62
CA GLY A 25 -30.36 -16.23 -21.00
C GLY A 25 -29.48 -17.05 -20.04
N ALA A 26 -28.19 -17.16 -20.36
CA ALA A 26 -27.24 -17.93 -19.55
C ALA A 26 -27.05 -17.36 -18.13
N LYS A 27 -27.03 -16.03 -17.99
CA LYS A 27 -26.85 -15.32 -16.70
C LYS A 27 -28.01 -15.52 -15.73
N GLN A 28 -29.16 -15.94 -16.22
CA GLN A 28 -30.38 -16.07 -15.44
C GLN A 28 -30.57 -17.49 -14.88
N ARG A 29 -29.77 -18.46 -15.35
CA ARG A 29 -29.82 -19.84 -14.88
C ARG A 29 -29.20 -19.98 -13.47
N SER A 30 -29.69 -20.96 -12.73
CA SER A 30 -29.08 -21.34 -11.45
C SER A 30 -27.64 -21.79 -11.67
N GLY A 31 -26.73 -21.42 -10.77
CA GLY A 31 -25.32 -21.80 -10.86
C GLY A 31 -24.47 -21.03 -11.87
N TYR A 32 -25.02 -20.06 -12.61
CA TYR A 32 -24.21 -19.24 -13.51
C TYR A 32 -23.10 -18.50 -12.76
N LYS A 33 -21.86 -18.62 -13.24
CA LYS A 33 -20.71 -17.85 -12.80
C LYS A 33 -20.01 -17.23 -14.01
N LYS A 34 -19.72 -15.94 -13.93
CA LYS A 34 -18.90 -15.25 -14.94
C LYS A 34 -17.44 -15.63 -14.72
N MET A 35 -16.79 -16.21 -15.72
CA MET A 35 -15.35 -16.38 -15.71
C MET A 35 -14.68 -15.03 -16.03
N ILE A 36 -13.84 -14.53 -15.12
CA ILE A 36 -13.31 -13.16 -15.19
C ILE A 36 -12.48 -12.93 -16.47
N GLY A 37 -11.71 -13.93 -16.89
CA GLY A 37 -10.86 -13.87 -18.09
C GLY A 37 -11.52 -14.34 -19.39
N PHE A 38 -12.85 -14.48 -19.46
CA PHE A 38 -13.55 -14.88 -20.68
C PHE A 38 -14.07 -13.66 -21.47
N GLU A 39 -13.58 -13.47 -22.69
CA GLU A 39 -13.90 -12.33 -23.58
C GLU A 39 -14.88 -12.74 -24.72
N GLY A 40 -15.75 -13.72 -24.49
CA GLY A 40 -16.81 -14.06 -25.45
C GLY A 40 -16.38 -14.91 -26.64
N GLY A 41 -15.20 -15.54 -26.58
CA GLY A 41 -14.65 -16.42 -27.63
C GLY A 41 -13.34 -15.91 -28.25
N GLN A 42 -13.05 -14.61 -28.11
CA GLN A 42 -11.75 -14.05 -28.45
C GLN A 42 -10.65 -14.51 -27.47
N MET A 43 -9.40 -14.56 -27.97
CA MET A 43 -8.22 -14.75 -27.13
C MET A 43 -8.10 -13.66 -26.05
N PRO A 44 -8.18 -14.02 -24.75
CA PRO A 44 -8.16 -13.04 -23.67
C PRO A 44 -6.85 -12.26 -23.60
N LEU A 45 -6.91 -11.03 -23.07
CA LEU A 45 -5.74 -10.15 -22.97
C LEU A 45 -4.55 -10.82 -22.24
N GLN A 46 -4.82 -11.55 -21.16
CA GLN A 46 -3.82 -12.29 -20.37
C GLN A 46 -3.04 -13.35 -21.17
N ARG A 47 -3.55 -13.78 -22.34
CA ARG A 47 -2.87 -14.71 -23.25
C ARG A 47 -2.24 -14.02 -24.46
N ARG A 48 -2.76 -12.84 -24.84
CA ARG A 48 -2.21 -12.04 -25.96
C ARG A 48 -0.90 -11.37 -25.60
N VAL A 49 -0.75 -10.95 -24.34
CA VAL A 49 0.46 -10.27 -23.85
C VAL A 49 1.53 -11.30 -23.47
N PRO A 50 2.79 -11.14 -23.92
CA PRO A 50 3.87 -12.04 -23.54
C PRO A 50 4.21 -11.92 -22.05
N LYS A 51 4.72 -13.01 -21.46
CA LYS A 51 5.34 -12.97 -20.14
C LYS A 51 6.74 -12.35 -20.25
N TYR A 52 7.13 -11.54 -19.29
CA TYR A 52 8.45 -10.90 -19.28
C TYR A 52 9.04 -10.86 -17.86
N GLY A 53 10.37 -10.91 -17.79
CA GLY A 53 11.15 -10.75 -16.56
C GLY A 53 11.19 -11.99 -15.66
N PHE A 54 11.89 -11.83 -14.53
CA PHE A 54 12.00 -12.82 -13.45
C PHE A 54 12.00 -12.10 -12.09
N LYS A 55 11.69 -12.84 -11.00
CA LYS A 55 11.72 -12.30 -9.63
C LYS A 55 13.02 -12.72 -8.94
N ASN A 56 13.82 -11.75 -8.50
CA ASN A 56 15.03 -12.03 -7.71
C ASN A 56 14.65 -12.59 -6.33
N ILE A 57 15.24 -13.74 -5.96
CA ILE A 57 14.99 -14.43 -4.68
C ILE A 57 15.57 -13.66 -3.47
N ASN A 58 16.68 -12.94 -3.68
CA ASN A 58 17.40 -12.22 -2.63
C ASN A 58 17.11 -10.70 -2.66
N ARG A 59 15.94 -10.28 -3.17
CA ARG A 59 15.57 -8.86 -3.22
C ARG A 59 15.38 -8.32 -1.80
N LYS A 60 16.29 -7.43 -1.36
CA LYS A 60 16.15 -6.65 -0.14
C LYS A 60 15.31 -5.40 -0.41
N GLU A 61 14.13 -5.34 0.19
CA GLU A 61 13.24 -4.18 0.09
C GLU A 61 13.38 -3.29 1.32
N TYR A 62 13.62 -2.01 1.08
CA TYR A 62 13.73 -1.00 2.13
C TYR A 62 12.44 -0.18 2.18
N LYS A 63 11.97 0.10 3.39
CA LYS A 63 10.95 1.12 3.61
C LYS A 63 11.60 2.49 3.58
N GLY A 64 11.21 3.28 2.59
CA GLY A 64 11.64 4.66 2.43
C GLY A 64 10.94 5.56 3.45
N ILE A 65 11.70 6.33 4.21
CA ILE A 65 11.19 7.39 5.10
C ILE A 65 11.81 8.71 4.68
N ASN A 66 10.99 9.73 4.51
CA ASN A 66 11.42 11.06 4.08
C ASN A 66 11.76 11.96 5.26
N LEU A 67 12.57 13.00 5.02
CA LEU A 67 12.98 13.97 6.04
C LEU A 67 11.79 14.70 6.67
N GLU A 68 10.77 15.04 5.87
CA GLU A 68 9.54 15.67 6.37
C GLU A 68 8.85 14.84 7.47
N VAL A 69 8.85 13.51 7.33
CA VAL A 69 8.26 12.61 8.31
C VAL A 69 9.08 12.58 9.60
N LEU A 70 10.42 12.63 9.47
CA LEU A 70 11.32 12.70 10.62
C LEU A 70 11.19 14.03 11.36
N GLN A 71 11.09 15.15 10.64
CA GLN A 71 10.85 16.48 11.22
C GLN A 71 9.54 16.50 12.01
N ASN A 72 8.44 16.06 11.39
CA ASN A 72 7.13 15.97 12.06
C ASN A 72 7.16 15.06 13.30
N LEU A 73 7.91 13.96 13.25
CA LEU A 73 8.07 13.06 14.38
C LEU A 73 8.86 13.72 15.51
N ALA A 74 9.96 14.38 15.17
CA ALA A 74 10.81 15.09 16.10
C ALA A 74 10.07 16.23 16.78
N GLU A 75 9.21 16.97 16.07
CA GLU A 75 8.38 18.03 16.64
C GLU A 75 7.32 17.49 17.59
N LYS A 76 6.60 16.44 17.19
CA LYS A 76 5.51 15.87 18.00
C LYS A 76 5.99 15.23 19.30
N LYS A 77 7.15 14.59 19.28
CA LYS A 77 7.69 13.85 20.43
C LYS A 77 8.87 14.55 21.11
N ASN A 78 9.27 15.73 20.61
CA ASN A 78 10.44 16.48 21.02
C ASN A 78 11.72 15.63 21.16
N LEU A 79 12.02 14.87 20.11
CA LEU A 79 13.15 13.94 20.08
C LEU A 79 14.29 14.48 19.23
N GLU A 80 15.51 14.38 19.74
CA GLU A 80 16.74 14.69 19.01
C GLU A 80 17.36 13.44 18.36
N LYS A 81 17.10 12.26 18.95
CA LYS A 81 17.57 10.96 18.46
C LYS A 81 16.41 10.13 17.89
N ILE A 82 16.55 9.66 16.66
CA ILE A 82 15.57 8.79 15.99
C ILE A 82 16.21 7.43 15.67
N ASP A 83 15.91 6.48 16.55
CA ASP A 83 16.28 5.06 16.40
C ASP A 83 15.17 4.24 15.73
N LEU A 84 15.46 3.00 15.35
CA LEU A 84 14.46 2.07 14.82
C LEU A 84 13.29 1.86 15.80
N ASP A 85 13.55 1.74 17.10
CA ASP A 85 12.50 1.56 18.11
C ASP A 85 11.57 2.77 18.21
N VAL A 86 12.13 3.98 18.04
CA VAL A 86 11.36 5.22 17.96
C VAL A 86 10.45 5.19 16.72
N MET A 87 10.99 4.76 15.57
CA MET A 87 10.19 4.63 14.34
C MET A 87 9.11 3.56 14.46
N ILE A 88 9.37 2.44 15.16
CA ILE A 88 8.39 1.37 15.41
C ILE A 88 7.29 1.88 16.33
N SER A 89 7.64 2.50 17.46
CA SER A 89 6.67 3.06 18.42
C SER A 89 5.83 4.19 17.81
N ALA A 90 6.36 4.88 16.80
CA ALA A 90 5.63 5.87 16.02
C ALA A 90 4.73 5.26 14.93
N GLY A 91 4.75 3.94 14.73
CA GLY A 91 4.00 3.25 13.68
C GLY A 91 4.57 3.46 12.27
N LEU A 92 5.77 4.02 12.14
CA LEU A 92 6.39 4.31 10.84
C LEU A 92 7.00 3.07 10.20
N VAL A 93 7.46 2.09 10.98
CA VAL A 93 8.09 0.86 10.47
C VAL A 93 7.66 -0.35 11.29
N SER A 94 7.72 -1.54 10.69
CA SER A 94 7.53 -2.79 11.44
C SER A 94 8.88 -3.32 11.91
N LYS A 95 8.88 -4.20 12.92
CA LYS A 95 10.09 -4.71 13.59
C LYS A 95 11.12 -5.31 12.62
N ASN A 96 10.68 -5.99 11.56
CA ASN A 96 11.56 -6.74 10.65
C ASN A 96 11.81 -6.00 9.32
N THR A 97 11.57 -4.69 9.26
CA THR A 97 11.71 -3.92 8.02
C THR A 97 13.05 -3.22 7.94
N LEU A 98 13.74 -3.36 6.81
CA LEU A 98 14.93 -2.55 6.51
C LEU A 98 14.49 -1.11 6.20
N VAL A 99 15.18 -0.13 6.77
CA VAL A 99 14.79 1.28 6.67
C VAL A 99 15.80 2.06 5.85
N LYS A 100 15.32 2.85 4.89
CA LYS A 100 16.14 3.76 4.09
C LYS A 100 15.64 5.20 4.23
N ILE A 101 16.51 6.13 4.61
CA ILE A 101 16.15 7.55 4.69
C ILE A 101 16.34 8.25 3.34
N LEU A 102 15.32 8.96 2.90
CA LEU A 102 15.20 9.64 1.62
C LEU A 102 15.09 11.15 1.81
N GLY A 103 15.70 11.92 0.90
CA GLY A 103 15.88 13.37 1.05
C GLY A 103 14.69 14.24 0.61
N LYS A 104 13.44 13.77 0.72
CA LYS A 104 12.28 14.63 0.42
C LYS A 104 11.87 15.43 1.65
N GLY A 105 11.69 16.74 1.49
CA GLY A 105 11.29 17.67 2.55
C GLY A 105 12.47 18.42 3.17
N THR A 106 12.16 19.39 4.02
CA THR A 106 13.15 20.16 4.78
C THR A 106 13.31 19.60 6.18
N LEU A 107 14.52 19.68 6.70
CA LEU A 107 14.85 19.36 8.08
C LEU A 107 15.34 20.66 8.70
N ASP A 108 14.71 21.11 9.79
CA ASP A 108 15.09 22.35 10.49
C ASP A 108 15.80 22.06 11.81
N ARG A 109 15.54 20.89 12.41
CA ARG A 109 16.14 20.46 13.67
C ARG A 109 17.42 19.66 13.44
N LYS A 110 18.36 19.78 14.37
CA LYS A 110 19.50 18.88 14.49
C LYS A 110 18.98 17.51 14.96
N LEU A 111 19.08 16.49 14.11
CA LEU A 111 18.65 15.13 14.43
C LEU A 111 19.78 14.12 14.26
N GLU A 112 19.85 13.17 15.18
CA GLU A 112 20.66 11.97 15.05
C GLU A 112 19.78 10.82 14.56
N VAL A 113 20.03 10.31 13.34
CA VAL A 113 19.16 9.33 12.67
C VAL A 113 19.90 8.02 12.47
N TYR A 114 19.30 6.93 12.97
CA TYR A 114 19.83 5.57 12.86
C TYR A 114 18.98 4.76 11.88
N ALA A 115 19.58 4.32 10.77
CA ALA A 115 18.89 3.53 9.75
C ALA A 115 19.84 2.62 8.96
N HIS A 116 19.28 1.68 8.21
CA HIS A 116 20.06 0.68 7.47
C HIS A 116 20.69 1.25 6.18
N ALA A 117 20.07 2.28 5.61
CA ALA A 117 20.55 2.94 4.40
C ALA A 117 20.12 4.41 4.35
N PHE A 118 20.89 5.22 3.61
CA PHE A 118 20.61 6.63 3.39
C PHE A 118 20.77 6.98 1.91
N SER A 119 19.98 7.92 1.43
CA SER A 119 20.20 8.56 0.13
C SER A 119 21.21 9.69 0.27
N LYS A 120 21.97 9.98 -0.80
CA LYS A 120 22.99 11.05 -0.78
C LYS A 120 22.42 12.41 -0.38
N SER A 121 21.22 12.75 -0.88
CA SER A 121 20.55 13.99 -0.53
C SER A 121 20.09 14.03 0.93
N ALA A 122 19.65 12.90 1.50
CA ALA A 122 19.29 12.83 2.92
C ALA A 122 20.50 13.04 3.82
N VAL A 123 21.64 12.43 3.50
CA VAL A 123 22.88 12.61 4.27
C VAL A 123 23.28 14.09 4.30
N ALA A 124 23.37 14.71 3.12
CA ALA A 124 23.72 16.13 3.00
C ALA A 124 22.77 17.05 3.76
N ALA A 125 21.46 16.79 3.72
CA ALA A 125 20.46 17.60 4.41
C ALA A 125 20.55 17.47 5.95
N ILE A 126 20.86 16.27 6.46
CA ILE A 126 21.02 16.03 7.90
C ILE A 126 22.32 16.67 8.41
N GLU A 127 23.43 16.47 7.68
CA GLU A 127 24.73 17.05 8.01
C GLU A 127 24.72 18.59 7.92
N ALA A 128 23.98 19.17 6.97
CA ALA A 128 23.81 20.62 6.85
C ALA A 128 23.15 21.26 8.09
N LYS A 129 22.43 20.48 8.90
CA LYS A 129 21.87 20.90 10.19
C LYS A 129 22.69 20.43 11.38
N ASN A 130 23.94 20.04 11.15
CA ASN A 130 24.86 19.45 12.14
C ASN A 130 24.29 18.21 12.83
N GLY A 131 23.38 17.49 12.17
CA GLY A 131 22.85 16.21 12.64
C GLY A 131 23.82 15.05 12.41
N ALA A 132 23.55 13.90 13.02
CA ALA A 132 24.36 12.70 12.85
C ALA A 132 23.63 11.65 12.02
N VAL A 133 24.36 11.02 11.10
CA VAL A 133 23.87 9.91 10.28
C VAL A 133 24.59 8.64 10.70
N VAL A 134 23.86 7.69 11.32
CA VAL A 134 24.44 6.42 11.76
C VAL A 134 23.83 5.27 10.96
N LYS A 135 24.69 4.51 10.29
CA LYS A 135 24.31 3.33 9.53
C LYS A 135 24.46 2.09 10.39
N ILE A 136 23.37 1.34 10.52
CA ILE A 136 23.28 0.05 11.24
C ILE A 136 23.06 -1.13 10.29
#